data_AF-A0A7S2EYL4-F1
#
_entry.id   AF-A0A7S2EYL4-F1
#
_cell.length_a   1.000
_cell.length_b   1.000
_cell.length_c   1.000
_cell.angle_alpha   90.00
_cell.angle_beta   90.00
_cell.angle_gamma   90.00
#
_symmetry.space_group_name_H-M   'P 1'
#
loop_
_entity.id
_entity.type
_entity.pdbx_description
1 polymer ?
#
loop_
_entity_poly.entity_id
_entity_poly.type
_entity_poly.pdbx_seq_one_letter_code
_entity_poly.pdbx_strand_id
1 'polypeptide(L)'
;KSQCPATCGACNGQKPSPTPSPPPPPPPPPVASCSEPTTKFTVTMGGADYSGTCTGFANNNGCKYTKIQNACPVTCGICSPSQSSDCYDDPNYSIYVKSLSASLTCNDWKMYQCWDEVKSHCPVSCSMCGR
;
A
#
# COMPACT_ATOMS: atom_id res chain seq x y z
N LYS A 1 -24.00 -70.50 6.85
CA LYS A 1 -22.71 -71.21 6.68
C LYS A 1 -22.57 -71.45 5.19
N SER A 2 -21.66 -70.86 4.41
CA SER A 2 -20.39 -70.17 4.64
C SER A 2 -20.17 -69.28 3.37
N GLN A 3 -19.71 -68.02 3.43
CA GLN A 3 -18.28 -67.62 3.30
C GLN A 3 -17.52 -68.49 2.28
N CYS A 4 -16.97 -68.00 1.15
CA CYS A 4 -16.16 -66.80 0.89
C CYS A 4 -16.22 -66.33 -0.59
N PRO A 5 -15.72 -65.12 -0.90
CA PRO A 5 -16.18 -64.26 -2.02
C PRO A 5 -15.12 -63.92 -3.10
N ALA A 6 -15.58 -63.19 -4.13
CA ALA A 6 -14.87 -62.28 -5.05
C ALA A 6 -13.78 -62.89 -5.96
N THR A 7 -14.08 -63.35 -7.18
CA THR A 7 -14.30 -62.59 -8.44
C THR A 7 -13.39 -61.39 -8.70
N CYS A 8 -12.75 -61.47 -9.88
CA CYS A 8 -12.39 -60.39 -10.81
C CYS A 8 -11.02 -59.72 -10.68
N GLY A 9 -10.15 -60.06 -11.65
CA GLY A 9 -9.58 -59.06 -12.54
C GLY A 9 -8.44 -58.20 -11.99
N ALA A 10 -7.21 -58.60 -12.29
CA ALA A 10 -6.02 -57.78 -12.15
C ALA A 10 -6.05 -56.61 -13.17
N CYS A 11 -6.65 -55.48 -12.80
CA CYS A 11 -6.40 -54.18 -13.42
C CYS A 11 -5.27 -53.50 -12.65
N ASN A 12 -4.07 -53.47 -13.24
CA ASN A 12 -2.95 -52.67 -12.75
C ASN A 12 -3.24 -51.18 -12.98
N GLY A 13 -4.06 -50.59 -12.10
CA GLY A 13 -4.29 -49.15 -12.03
C GLY A 13 -3.12 -48.47 -11.35
N GLN A 14 -2.17 -47.95 -12.14
CA GLN A 14 -1.24 -46.93 -11.64
C GLN A 14 -2.07 -45.70 -11.26
N LYS A 15 -2.29 -45.50 -9.96
CA LYS A 15 -2.77 -44.24 -9.41
C LYS A 15 -1.76 -43.15 -9.81
N PRO A 16 -2.15 -42.11 -10.55
CA PRO A 16 -1.24 -41.00 -10.83
C PRO A 16 -0.78 -40.42 -9.50
N SER A 17 0.54 -40.39 -9.27
CA SER A 17 1.12 -39.63 -8.18
C SER A 17 0.64 -38.18 -8.32
N PRO A 18 0.14 -37.54 -7.25
CA PRO A 18 -0.20 -36.12 -7.33
C PRO A 18 1.07 -35.35 -7.66
N THR A 19 1.06 -34.62 -8.78
CA THR A 19 2.07 -33.63 -9.09
C THR A 19 2.14 -32.65 -7.91
N PRO A 20 3.32 -32.36 -7.34
CA PRO A 20 3.42 -31.34 -6.31
C PRO A 20 2.89 -30.02 -6.87
N SER A 21 1.90 -29.44 -6.19
CA SER A 21 1.39 -28.12 -6.55
C SER A 21 2.56 -27.12 -6.56
N PRO A 22 2.63 -26.22 -7.55
CA PRO A 22 3.61 -25.14 -7.53
C PRO A 22 3.44 -24.34 -6.23
N PRO A 23 4.54 -23.86 -5.63
CA PRO A 23 4.45 -23.01 -4.46
C PRO A 23 3.55 -21.79 -4.77
N PRO A 24 2.75 -21.33 -3.81
CA PRO A 24 1.95 -20.13 -4.00
C PRO A 24 2.86 -18.97 -4.44
N PRO A 25 2.39 -18.10 -5.35
CA PRO A 25 3.15 -16.91 -5.71
C PRO A 25 3.50 -16.11 -4.45
N PRO A 26 4.69 -15.50 -4.39
CA PRO A 26 5.05 -14.66 -3.26
C PRO A 26 3.97 -13.58 -3.07
N PRO A 27 3.63 -13.23 -1.82
CA PRO A 27 2.71 -12.14 -1.57
C PRO A 27 3.19 -10.89 -2.31
N PRO A 28 2.28 -10.08 -2.88
CA PRO A 28 2.67 -8.82 -3.49
C PRO A 28 3.50 -8.02 -2.47
N PRO A 29 4.54 -7.29 -2.91
CA PRO A 29 5.29 -6.45 -2.00
C PRO A 29 4.29 -5.54 -1.27
N PRO A 30 4.50 -5.29 0.05
CA PRO A 30 3.67 -4.34 0.77
C PRO A 30 3.60 -3.08 -0.07
N VAL A 31 2.38 -2.61 -0.33
CA VAL A 31 2.16 -1.33 -0.99
C VAL A 31 3.05 -0.33 -0.26
N ALA A 32 4.07 0.15 -0.97
CA ALA A 32 4.97 1.15 -0.45
C ALA A 32 4.08 2.29 0.04
N SER A 33 4.24 2.67 1.31
CA SER A 33 3.75 3.94 1.82
C SER A 33 4.00 4.98 0.72
N CYS A 34 2.99 5.78 0.37
CA CYS A 34 3.12 6.72 -0.75
C CYS A 34 3.96 7.95 -0.39
N SER A 35 5.01 7.69 0.37
CA SER A 35 6.09 8.58 0.68
C SER A 35 7.06 8.63 -0.49
N GLU A 36 7.45 9.83 -0.86
CA GLU A 36 8.50 10.09 -1.84
C GLU A 36 9.63 10.87 -1.17
N PRO A 37 10.87 10.75 -1.67
CA PRO A 37 11.97 11.59 -1.20
C PRO A 37 11.70 13.06 -1.53
N THR A 38 11.72 13.91 -0.51
CA THR A 38 11.61 15.37 -0.64
C THR A 38 12.89 16.01 -1.21
N THR A 39 14.01 15.29 -1.15
CA THR A 39 15.32 15.72 -1.65
C THR A 39 15.79 14.85 -2.81
N LYS A 40 16.98 15.16 -3.33
CA LYS A 40 17.63 14.29 -4.31
C LYS A 40 17.87 12.90 -3.71
N PHE A 41 17.66 11.89 -4.53
CA PHE A 41 17.96 10.49 -4.22
C PHE A 41 18.69 9.86 -5.41
N THR A 42 19.34 8.73 -5.16
CA THR A 42 20.13 8.02 -6.16
C THR A 42 19.47 6.68 -6.46
N VAL A 43 19.34 6.35 -7.73
CA VAL A 43 18.85 5.06 -8.20
C VAL A 43 19.83 4.39 -9.13
N THR A 44 20.08 3.10 -8.90
CA THR A 44 20.90 2.28 -9.77
C THR A 44 20.03 1.62 -10.83
N MET A 45 20.26 1.92 -12.11
CA MET A 45 19.58 1.35 -13.27
C MET A 45 20.62 0.84 -14.27
N GLY A 46 20.54 -0.43 -14.67
CA GLY A 46 21.48 -1.00 -15.64
C GLY A 46 22.96 -0.96 -15.21
N GLY A 47 23.24 -0.92 -13.90
CA GLY A 47 24.60 -0.85 -13.36
C GLY A 47 25.21 0.55 -13.26
N ALA A 48 24.45 1.60 -13.62
CA ALA A 48 24.84 2.99 -13.44
C ALA A 48 23.95 3.67 -12.38
N ASP A 49 24.55 4.60 -11.64
CA ASP A 49 23.86 5.40 -10.63
C ASP A 49 23.40 6.74 -11.20
N TYR A 50 22.11 7.03 -11.01
CA TYR A 50 21.48 8.27 -11.45
C TYR A 50 20.95 9.01 -10.23
N SER A 51 21.32 10.28 -10.08
CA SER A 51 20.89 11.11 -8.95
C SER A 51 19.97 12.24 -9.42
N GLY A 52 18.84 12.42 -8.73
CA GLY A 52 17.83 13.40 -9.11
C GLY A 52 16.71 13.52 -8.06
N THR A 53 15.81 14.47 -8.25
CA THR A 53 14.56 14.56 -7.49
C THR A 53 13.44 13.82 -8.21
N CYS A 54 12.34 13.49 -7.53
CA CYS A 54 11.19 12.84 -8.18
C CYS A 54 10.65 13.65 -9.36
N THR A 55 10.51 14.98 -9.21
CA THR A 55 10.15 15.89 -10.31
C THR A 55 11.17 15.85 -11.44
N GLY A 56 12.46 15.81 -11.12
CA GLY A 56 13.54 15.72 -12.11
C GLY A 56 13.45 14.44 -12.93
N PHE A 57 13.21 13.30 -12.28
CA PHE A 57 13.02 12.03 -12.99
C PHE A 57 11.72 12.03 -13.81
N ALA A 58 10.61 12.51 -13.26
CA ALA A 58 9.34 12.59 -13.99
C ALA A 58 9.44 13.43 -15.27
N ASN A 59 10.08 14.60 -15.19
CA ASN A 59 10.32 15.47 -16.35
C ASN A 59 11.20 14.81 -17.43
N ASN A 60 12.09 13.90 -17.04
CA ASN A 60 12.93 13.12 -17.96
C ASN A 60 12.30 11.79 -18.39
N ASN A 61 10.97 11.64 -18.25
CA ASN A 61 10.24 10.42 -18.55
C ASN A 61 10.74 9.20 -17.75
N GLY A 62 11.19 9.44 -16.52
CA GLY A 62 11.71 8.44 -15.59
C GLY A 62 10.62 7.56 -14.98
N CYS A 63 9.36 8.01 -14.99
CA CYS A 63 8.22 7.27 -14.46
C CYS A 63 7.88 5.98 -15.23
N LYS A 64 8.57 5.68 -16.34
CA LYS A 64 8.52 4.37 -17.00
C LYS A 64 9.35 3.29 -16.29
N TYR A 65 10.28 3.68 -15.42
CA TYR A 65 11.14 2.75 -14.70
C TYR A 65 10.53 2.40 -13.35
N THR A 66 10.32 1.11 -13.08
CA THR A 66 9.75 0.62 -11.82
C THR A 66 10.54 1.10 -10.60
N LYS A 67 11.86 1.25 -10.70
CA LYS A 67 12.68 1.80 -9.61
C LYS A 67 12.32 3.25 -9.28
N ILE A 68 12.03 4.06 -10.28
CA ILE A 68 11.55 5.43 -10.10
C ILE A 68 10.11 5.43 -9.62
N GLN A 69 9.23 4.58 -10.16
CA GLN A 69 7.85 4.45 -9.68
C GLN A 69 7.77 4.06 -8.20
N ASN A 70 8.65 3.18 -7.74
CA ASN A 70 8.69 2.75 -6.34
C ASN A 70 9.29 3.82 -5.42
N ALA A 71 10.28 4.58 -5.89
CA ALA A 71 10.85 5.68 -5.12
C ALA A 71 9.96 6.94 -5.16
N CYS A 72 9.24 7.12 -6.27
CA CYS A 72 8.39 8.25 -6.57
C CYS A 72 6.98 7.81 -6.98
N PRO A 73 6.21 7.15 -6.10
CA PRO A 73 4.84 6.74 -6.39
C PRO A 73 3.86 7.91 -6.60
N VAL A 74 4.01 9.02 -5.89
CA VAL A 74 3.10 10.18 -5.97
C VAL A 74 3.32 11.01 -7.24
N THR A 75 4.55 11.45 -7.47
CA THR A 75 4.97 12.19 -8.66
C THR A 75 4.71 11.39 -9.94
N CYS A 76 4.88 10.06 -9.91
CA CYS A 76 4.57 9.20 -11.06
C CYS A 76 3.09 8.80 -11.17
N GLY A 77 2.22 9.28 -10.28
CA GLY A 77 0.78 8.99 -10.29
C GLY A 77 0.42 7.52 -10.02
N ILE A 78 1.35 6.73 -9.49
CA ILE A 78 1.13 5.35 -9.03
C ILE A 78 0.27 5.38 -7.77
N CYS A 79 0.48 6.39 -6.92
CA CYS A 79 -0.32 6.66 -5.76
C CYS A 79 -0.75 8.13 -5.77
N SER A 80 -1.93 8.43 -5.26
CA SER A 80 -2.26 9.80 -4.86
C SER A 80 -1.88 9.98 -3.40
N PRO A 81 -1.42 11.14 -2.94
CA PRO A 81 -1.21 11.37 -1.51
C PRO A 81 -2.51 11.17 -0.72
N SER A 82 -3.67 11.31 -1.37
CA SER A 82 -5.00 10.94 -0.84
C SER A 82 -5.25 9.44 -0.66
N GLN A 83 -4.45 8.58 -1.27
CA GLN A 83 -4.49 7.12 -1.17
C GLN A 83 -3.32 6.56 -0.35
N SER A 84 -2.41 7.44 0.09
CA SER A 84 -1.37 7.07 1.04
C SER A 84 -2.04 6.69 2.35
N SER A 85 -1.56 5.63 3.00
CA SER A 85 -1.95 5.22 4.35
C SER A 85 -1.81 6.33 5.40
N ASP A 86 -1.18 7.45 5.02
CA ASP A 86 -0.91 8.65 5.81
C ASP A 86 -1.97 9.75 5.60
N CYS A 87 -3.00 9.48 4.79
CA CYS A 87 -4.10 10.40 4.51
C CYS A 87 -5.45 9.82 4.94
N TYR A 88 -5.51 9.46 6.23
CA TYR A 88 -6.75 9.10 6.87
C TYR A 88 -6.87 9.91 8.15
N ASP A 89 -8.08 10.32 8.46
CA ASP A 89 -8.38 10.84 9.79
C ASP A 89 -8.28 9.69 10.79
N ASP A 90 -7.56 9.91 11.89
CA ASP A 90 -7.47 8.99 13.00
C ASP A 90 -8.86 8.90 13.68
N PRO A 91 -9.55 7.74 13.61
CA PRO A 91 -10.89 7.61 14.16
C PRO A 91 -10.93 7.70 15.70
N ASN A 92 -9.78 7.57 16.37
CA ASN A 92 -9.66 7.64 17.82
C ASN A 92 -9.20 9.01 18.32
N TYR A 93 -8.78 9.89 17.42
CA TYR A 93 -8.31 11.20 17.82
C TYR A 93 -9.47 12.12 18.18
N SER A 94 -9.41 12.68 19.39
CA SER A 94 -10.32 13.73 19.82
C SER A 94 -9.62 14.67 20.79
N ILE A 95 -9.99 15.95 20.73
CA ILE A 95 -9.47 16.99 21.64
C ILE A 95 -10.61 17.55 22.46
N TYR A 96 -10.44 17.61 23.77
CA TYR A 96 -11.38 18.28 24.66
C TYR A 96 -11.22 19.81 24.57
N VAL A 97 -12.24 20.49 24.06
CA VAL A 97 -12.26 21.94 23.91
C VAL A 97 -13.02 22.56 25.08
N LYS A 98 -12.28 23.15 26.03
CA LYS A 98 -12.83 23.71 27.27
C LYS A 98 -13.89 24.80 27.04
N SER A 99 -13.76 25.61 25.98
CA SER A 99 -14.74 26.65 25.64
C SER A 99 -16.09 26.08 25.18
N LEU A 100 -16.11 24.85 24.65
CA LEU A 100 -17.32 24.15 24.22
C LEU A 100 -17.77 23.09 25.25
N SER A 101 -16.95 22.80 26.26
CA SER A 101 -17.15 21.71 27.21
C SER A 101 -17.40 20.36 26.53
N ALA A 102 -16.76 20.12 25.38
CA ALA A 102 -16.98 18.96 24.52
C ALA A 102 -15.67 18.46 23.89
N SER A 103 -15.63 17.17 23.54
CA SER A 103 -14.55 16.59 22.74
C SER A 103 -14.89 16.67 21.25
N LEU A 104 -13.99 17.23 20.45
CA LEU A 104 -14.12 17.31 19.00
C LEU A 104 -13.30 16.20 18.33
N THR A 105 -13.96 15.43 17.48
CA THR A 105 -13.36 14.40 16.62
C THR A 105 -12.85 15.01 15.32
N CYS A 106 -12.08 14.27 14.54
CA CYS A 106 -11.62 14.72 13.23
C CYS A 106 -12.77 15.25 12.34
N ASN A 107 -13.93 14.57 12.32
CA ASN A 107 -15.05 15.01 11.49
C ASN A 107 -15.61 16.38 11.90
N ASP A 108 -15.52 16.75 13.18
CA ASP A 108 -15.93 18.06 13.68
C ASP A 108 -14.98 19.16 13.19
N TRP A 109 -13.70 18.85 13.01
CA TRP A 109 -12.67 19.80 12.56
C TRP A 109 -12.83 20.28 11.12
N LYS A 110 -13.71 19.67 10.31
CA LYS A 110 -14.00 20.11 8.93
C LYS A 110 -14.50 21.56 8.83
N MET A 111 -15.15 22.06 9.88
CA MET A 111 -15.69 23.43 9.93
C MET A 111 -14.79 24.41 10.71
N TYR A 112 -13.65 23.96 11.21
CA TYR A 112 -12.74 24.76 12.02
C TYR A 112 -11.38 24.91 11.34
N GLN A 113 -10.61 25.91 11.78
CA GLN A 113 -9.21 26.00 11.37
C GLN A 113 -8.37 24.97 12.12
N CYS A 114 -7.76 24.06 11.35
CA CYS A 114 -6.82 23.09 11.91
C CYS A 114 -5.45 23.72 12.18
N TRP A 115 -4.85 23.36 13.31
CA TRP A 115 -3.43 23.59 13.61
C TRP A 115 -2.63 22.29 13.46
N ASP A 116 -1.31 22.34 13.67
CA ASP A 116 -0.39 21.24 13.33
C ASP A 116 -0.74 19.90 13.97
N GLU A 117 -1.19 19.89 15.22
CA GLU A 117 -1.61 18.67 15.92
C GLU A 117 -2.85 18.04 15.27
N VAL A 118 -3.89 18.85 15.02
CA VAL A 118 -5.10 18.39 14.33
C VAL A 118 -4.78 17.96 12.89
N LYS A 119 -3.87 18.65 12.20
CA LYS A 119 -3.45 18.28 10.83
C LYS A 119 -2.71 16.95 10.80
N SER A 120 -1.94 16.63 11.84
CA SER A 120 -1.19 15.38 11.94
C SER A 120 -2.10 14.17 12.18
N HIS A 121 -3.25 14.36 12.82
CA HIS A 121 -4.19 13.28 13.13
C HIS A 121 -5.43 13.28 12.22
N CYS A 122 -5.81 14.42 11.67
CA CYS A 122 -7.02 14.61 10.87
C CYS A 122 -6.71 15.27 9.51
N PRO A 123 -5.77 14.74 8.71
CA PRO A 123 -5.33 15.39 7.48
C PRO A 123 -6.47 15.51 6.44
N VAL A 124 -7.44 14.58 6.43
CA VAL A 124 -8.58 14.62 5.50
C VAL A 124 -9.56 15.68 5.92
N SER A 125 -9.97 15.68 7.19
CA SER A 125 -10.89 16.69 7.71
C SER A 125 -10.30 18.11 7.67
N CYS A 126 -8.98 18.23 7.76
CA CYS A 126 -8.27 19.50 7.63
C CYS A 126 -7.98 19.92 6.20
N SER A 127 -8.52 19.22 5.19
CA SER A 127 -8.27 19.51 3.77
C SER A 127 -6.78 19.56 3.41
N MET A 128 -5.93 18.87 4.18
CA MET A 128 -4.50 18.68 3.87
C MET A 128 -4.33 17.65 2.76
N CYS A 129 -5.35 16.84 2.54
CA CYS A 129 -5.42 15.86 1.49
C CYS A 129 -6.49 16.21 0.45
N GLY A 130 -6.06 16.31 -0.81
CA GLY A 130 -6.94 16.50 -1.95
C GLY A 130 -6.87 17.90 -2.51
N ARG A 131 -5.98 18.08 -3.50
CA ARG A 131 -6.22 18.83 -4.73
C ARG A 131 -5.42 18.19 -5.85
#